data_AF-A0A5N7D4M8-F1
#
_entry.id   AF-A0A5N7D4M8-F1
#
_cell.length_a   1.000
_cell.length_b   1.000
_cell.length_c   1.000
_cell.angle_alpha   90.00
_cell.angle_beta   90.00
_cell.angle_gamma   90.00
#
_symmetry.space_group_name_H-M   'P 1'
#
loop_
_entity.id
_entity.type
_entity.pdbx_description
1 polymer ?
#
loop_
_entity_poly.entity_id
_entity_poly.type
_entity_poly.pdbx_seq_one_letter_code
_entity_poly.pdbx_strand_id
1 'polypeptide(L)'
;MGLPKDNLEMVRAHVDVIIHAASSTHLAKHLAGLLDVVIRASDMIGEFAISCPKLDRFVYVSTAYANGRPSHAGDIEVDERIYDLDNSASALEELAEVKKYGTSRVYEENEFPWPYAYAKNLTERLLVHRFQDHGALHQLLIVRPSIIGPSQSVPYPGFCLPLSAPILIFTAGIASSKSGDMRIGTSLPDPNSQATFDEVPVDVVADRVISHAAAGTAGALHAVSGKRARYKTRDAWHQAVRFRLNPWDLRLVWDPSGWNSPNQHYLSRIYRLLGASYAFSEQRTVELSRALSPEERKELQLFTRVKMCDLLPRREQHIRYIFDRTAPKGAKMTIATRIFEHNSGEQQVVIIMYIWYYVQAKLPSQALNSIKKFIGISRRKLYIEGSERGPVCGRVNRSDAVEQEVLLVLI
;
A
#
# COMPACT_ATOMS: atom_id res chain seq x y z
N MET A 1 -19.89 2.90 1.43
CA MET A 1 -20.19 4.30 1.77
C MET A 1 -21.09 4.45 2.98
N GLY A 2 -22.28 3.83 3.08
CA GLY A 2 -23.05 3.85 4.36
C GLY A 2 -23.51 5.24 4.85
N LEU A 3 -23.27 6.29 4.07
CA LEU A 3 -23.59 7.67 4.39
C LEU A 3 -25.11 7.94 4.28
N PRO A 4 -25.66 8.85 5.11
CA PRO A 4 -27.00 9.36 4.91
C PRO A 4 -27.17 9.94 3.51
N LYS A 5 -28.37 9.79 2.94
CA LYS A 5 -28.68 10.22 1.57
C LYS A 5 -28.31 11.69 1.33
N ASP A 6 -28.62 12.58 2.27
CA ASP A 6 -28.33 14.02 2.13
C ASP A 6 -26.84 14.31 2.05
N ASN A 7 -26.01 13.57 2.81
CA ASN A 7 -24.56 13.70 2.75
C ASN A 7 -24.03 13.18 1.41
N LEU A 8 -24.57 12.07 0.89
CA LEU A 8 -24.19 11.53 -0.42
C LEU A 8 -24.54 12.50 -1.55
N GLU A 9 -25.72 13.11 -1.53
CA GLU A 9 -26.11 14.12 -2.53
C GLU A 9 -25.22 15.37 -2.44
N MET A 10 -24.90 15.81 -1.22
CA MET A 10 -24.00 16.94 -1.00
C MET A 10 -22.60 16.66 -1.57
N VAL A 11 -22.02 15.50 -1.26
CA VAL A 11 -20.72 15.08 -1.81
C VAL A 11 -20.82 14.99 -3.33
N ARG A 12 -21.83 14.32 -3.88
CA ARG A 12 -22.00 14.17 -5.33
C ARG A 12 -22.03 15.52 -6.04
N ALA A 13 -22.79 16.48 -5.51
CA ALA A 13 -22.98 17.79 -6.14
C ALA A 13 -21.76 18.74 -6.05
N HIS A 14 -20.79 18.45 -5.18
CA HIS A 14 -19.73 19.41 -4.87
C HIS A 14 -18.30 18.86 -4.95
N VAL A 15 -18.08 17.55 -4.94
CA VAL A 15 -16.73 16.99 -4.95
C VAL A 15 -16.01 17.24 -6.28
N ASP A 16 -14.77 17.74 -6.20
CA ASP A 16 -13.88 17.83 -7.36
C ASP A 16 -12.84 16.70 -7.36
N VAL A 17 -12.35 16.27 -6.19
CA VAL A 17 -11.33 15.22 -6.09
C VAL A 17 -11.72 14.15 -5.07
N ILE A 18 -11.72 12.91 -5.52
CA ILE A 18 -11.93 11.72 -4.67
C ILE A 18 -10.61 10.96 -4.58
N ILE A 19 -10.11 10.74 -3.36
CA ILE A 19 -8.95 9.89 -3.11
C ILE A 19 -9.43 8.62 -2.41
N HIS A 20 -9.63 7.57 -3.21
CA HIS A 20 -9.98 6.24 -2.73
C HIS A 20 -8.73 5.47 -2.34
N ALA A 21 -8.30 5.64 -1.09
CA ALA A 21 -7.21 4.87 -0.54
C ALA A 21 -7.65 3.67 0.29
N ALA A 22 -8.91 3.59 0.77
CA ALA A 22 -9.35 2.49 1.62
C ALA A 22 -9.46 1.14 0.92
N SER A 23 -8.88 0.13 1.55
CA SER A 23 -8.86 -1.25 1.06
C SER A 23 -8.29 -2.17 2.13
N SER A 24 -8.71 -3.43 2.10
CA SER A 24 -8.10 -4.45 2.96
C SER A 24 -6.71 -4.81 2.41
N THR A 25 -5.66 -4.64 3.22
CA THR A 25 -4.28 -5.07 2.91
C THR A 25 -3.95 -6.47 3.45
N HIS A 26 -4.97 -7.29 3.70
CA HIS A 26 -4.81 -8.57 4.39
C HIS A 26 -4.23 -9.65 3.48
N LEU A 27 -2.91 -9.79 3.47
CA LEU A 27 -2.15 -10.68 2.58
C LEU A 27 -2.51 -12.17 2.69
N ALA A 28 -3.08 -12.60 3.82
CA ALA A 28 -3.46 -13.99 4.06
C ALA A 28 -4.94 -14.30 3.76
N LYS A 29 -5.76 -13.32 3.34
CA LYS A 29 -7.17 -13.57 2.97
C LYS A 29 -7.20 -14.28 1.60
N HIS A 30 -8.10 -15.24 1.46
CA HIS A 30 -8.42 -15.83 0.16
C HIS A 30 -9.11 -14.80 -0.75
N LEU A 31 -9.01 -15.00 -2.06
CA LEU A 31 -9.56 -14.07 -3.06
C LEU A 31 -11.07 -13.82 -2.86
N ALA A 32 -11.86 -14.86 -2.57
CA ALA A 32 -13.28 -14.73 -2.24
C ALA A 32 -13.55 -13.73 -1.10
N GLY A 33 -12.70 -13.73 -0.06
CA GLY A 33 -12.82 -12.81 1.07
C GLY A 33 -12.36 -11.38 0.78
N LEU A 34 -11.80 -11.12 -0.40
CA LEU A 34 -11.40 -9.79 -0.87
C LEU A 34 -12.39 -9.22 -1.90
N LEU A 35 -13.33 -10.02 -2.39
CA LEU A 35 -14.29 -9.62 -3.41
C LEU A 35 -15.10 -8.38 -2.99
N ASP A 36 -15.72 -8.42 -1.82
CA ASP A 36 -16.58 -7.31 -1.38
C ASP A 36 -15.75 -6.11 -0.90
N VAL A 37 -14.71 -6.35 -0.09
CA VAL A 37 -13.94 -5.31 0.62
C VAL A 37 -12.85 -4.63 -0.21
N VAL A 38 -12.47 -5.20 -1.36
CA VAL A 38 -11.48 -4.60 -2.27
C VAL A 38 -12.11 -4.33 -3.61
N ILE A 39 -12.62 -5.37 -4.28
CA ILE A 39 -13.02 -5.28 -5.69
C ILE A 39 -14.34 -4.53 -5.84
N ARG A 40 -15.43 -5.05 -5.24
CA ARG A 40 -16.76 -4.43 -5.37
C ARG A 40 -16.83 -3.06 -4.71
N ALA A 41 -16.26 -2.90 -3.51
CA ALA A 41 -16.21 -1.61 -2.84
C ALA A 41 -15.56 -0.53 -3.73
N SER A 42 -14.39 -0.82 -4.32
CA SER A 42 -13.70 0.14 -5.17
C SER A 42 -14.43 0.41 -6.49
N ASP A 43 -15.03 -0.62 -7.09
CA ASP A 43 -15.81 -0.50 -8.32
C ASP A 43 -17.07 0.39 -8.10
N MET A 44 -17.76 0.20 -6.98
CA MET A 44 -18.89 1.05 -6.56
C MET A 44 -18.48 2.51 -6.29
N ILE A 45 -17.31 2.72 -5.66
CA ILE A 45 -16.78 4.06 -5.42
C ILE A 45 -16.38 4.74 -6.74
N GLY A 46 -15.83 3.99 -7.70
CA GLY A 46 -15.58 4.50 -9.06
C GLY A 46 -16.87 4.89 -9.79
N GLU A 47 -17.94 4.10 -9.65
CA GLU A 47 -19.26 4.44 -10.19
C GLU A 47 -19.83 5.72 -9.57
N PHE A 48 -19.73 5.84 -8.24
CA PHE A 48 -20.14 7.05 -7.56
C PHE A 48 -19.34 8.27 -8.03
N ALA A 49 -18.03 8.14 -8.20
CA ALA A 49 -17.17 9.21 -8.68
C ALA A 49 -17.64 9.74 -10.04
N ILE A 50 -17.92 8.85 -11.00
CA ILE A 50 -18.43 9.21 -12.32
C ILE A 50 -19.78 9.93 -12.25
N SER A 51 -20.61 9.62 -11.24
CA SER A 51 -21.88 10.33 -11.03
C SER A 51 -21.73 11.77 -10.51
N CYS A 52 -20.51 12.20 -10.15
CA CYS A 52 -20.24 13.53 -9.61
C CYS A 52 -19.98 14.53 -10.75
N PRO A 53 -20.88 15.52 -10.99
CA PRO A 53 -20.76 16.42 -12.14
C PRO A 53 -19.53 17.35 -12.13
N LYS A 54 -18.87 17.51 -10.98
CA LYS A 54 -17.70 18.38 -10.81
C LYS A 54 -16.39 17.61 -10.68
N LEU A 55 -16.41 16.28 -10.83
CA LEU A 55 -15.21 15.47 -10.66
C LEU A 55 -14.11 15.94 -11.63
N ASP A 56 -12.99 16.39 -11.09
CA ASP A 56 -11.74 16.62 -11.81
C ASP A 56 -10.85 15.36 -11.76
N ARG A 57 -10.72 14.75 -10.57
CA ARG A 57 -9.87 13.55 -10.37
C ARG A 57 -10.50 12.50 -9.48
N PHE A 58 -10.39 11.26 -9.93
CA PHE A 58 -10.53 10.07 -9.11
C PHE A 58 -9.17 9.40 -8.93
N VAL A 59 -8.65 9.40 -7.70
CA VAL A 59 -7.39 8.77 -7.34
C VAL A 59 -7.65 7.44 -6.67
N TYR A 60 -7.22 6.35 -7.30
CA TYR A 60 -7.26 5.01 -6.71
C TYR A 60 -5.88 4.62 -6.18
N VAL A 61 -5.78 4.31 -4.88
CA VAL A 61 -4.54 3.77 -4.30
C VAL A 61 -4.54 2.24 -4.41
N SER A 62 -3.71 1.74 -5.29
CA SER A 62 -3.49 0.32 -5.54
C SER A 62 -2.21 -0.16 -4.82
N THR A 63 -1.35 -0.92 -5.50
CA THR A 63 -0.05 -1.38 -5.01
C THR A 63 0.90 -1.65 -6.19
N ALA A 64 2.19 -1.39 -6.00
CA ALA A 64 3.24 -1.67 -6.98
C ALA A 64 3.32 -3.18 -7.33
N TYR A 65 2.88 -4.04 -6.41
CA TYR A 65 2.89 -5.49 -6.58
C TYR A 65 1.70 -6.05 -7.35
N ALA A 66 0.76 -5.20 -7.81
CA ALA A 66 -0.39 -5.62 -8.62
C ALA A 66 0.05 -6.19 -9.97
N ASN A 67 1.25 -5.85 -10.45
CA ASN A 67 1.78 -6.31 -11.74
C ASN A 67 3.15 -7.01 -11.61
N GLY A 68 3.65 -7.17 -10.38
CA GLY A 68 4.95 -7.75 -10.12
C GLY A 68 4.88 -9.26 -9.96
N ARG A 69 5.15 -10.03 -11.03
CA ARG A 69 5.12 -11.50 -11.00
C ARG A 69 6.48 -12.08 -10.59
N PRO A 70 6.62 -12.67 -9.38
CA PRO A 70 7.91 -13.05 -8.79
C PRO A 70 8.61 -14.25 -9.43
N SER A 71 8.01 -14.92 -10.42
CA SER A 71 8.60 -16.10 -11.06
C SER A 71 9.70 -15.81 -12.09
N HIS A 72 9.95 -14.54 -12.39
CA HIS A 72 11.03 -14.16 -13.28
C HIS A 72 12.37 -14.20 -12.53
N ALA A 73 13.37 -14.80 -13.16
CA ALA A 73 14.74 -14.74 -12.66
C ALA A 73 15.31 -13.33 -12.89
N GLY A 74 15.82 -12.71 -11.82
CA GLY A 74 16.50 -11.41 -11.88
C GLY A 74 15.68 -10.25 -11.32
N ASP A 75 15.99 -9.05 -11.82
CA ASP A 75 15.36 -7.79 -11.41
C ASP A 75 14.10 -7.54 -12.26
N ILE A 76 12.94 -7.59 -11.64
CA ILE A 76 11.65 -7.55 -12.33
C ILE A 76 11.31 -6.10 -12.68
N GLU A 77 11.49 -5.71 -13.94
CA GLU A 77 11.12 -4.38 -14.42
C GLU A 77 9.59 -4.23 -14.46
N VAL A 78 9.09 -3.16 -13.83
CA VAL A 78 7.67 -2.83 -13.81
C VAL A 78 7.49 -1.36 -14.19
N ASP A 79 6.77 -1.13 -15.28
CA ASP A 79 6.50 0.17 -15.88
C ASP A 79 5.20 0.79 -15.38
N GLU A 80 5.10 2.11 -15.53
CA GLU A 80 3.92 2.90 -15.15
C GLU A 80 2.82 2.85 -16.23
N ARG A 81 2.35 1.63 -16.50
CA ARG A 81 1.24 1.34 -17.44
C ARG A 81 0.19 0.43 -16.82
N ILE A 82 -0.98 0.38 -17.45
CA ILE A 82 -1.98 -0.66 -17.18
C ILE A 82 -1.53 -1.93 -17.90
N TYR A 83 -1.61 -3.06 -17.20
CA TYR A 83 -1.21 -4.36 -17.72
C TYR A 83 -2.46 -5.20 -17.94
N ASP A 84 -2.66 -5.65 -19.16
CA ASP A 84 -3.64 -6.67 -19.48
C ASP A 84 -2.98 -8.04 -19.27
N LEU A 85 -3.63 -8.89 -18.45
CA LEU A 85 -3.05 -10.19 -18.05
C LEU A 85 -3.25 -11.28 -19.10
N ASP A 86 -4.33 -11.18 -19.88
CA ASP A 86 -4.70 -12.09 -20.96
C ASP A 86 -5.60 -11.34 -21.95
N ASN A 87 -5.41 -11.55 -23.26
CA ASN A 87 -6.23 -10.93 -24.30
C ASN A 87 -7.57 -11.67 -24.51
N SER A 88 -7.80 -12.78 -23.81
CA SER A 88 -8.96 -13.66 -24.03
C SER A 88 -10.16 -13.39 -23.11
N ALA A 89 -9.96 -12.82 -21.92
CA ALA A 89 -11.01 -12.57 -20.93
C ALA A 89 -11.01 -11.10 -20.50
N SER A 90 -12.19 -10.49 -20.50
CA SER A 90 -12.40 -9.14 -19.99
C SER A 90 -12.39 -9.11 -18.46
N ALA A 91 -12.04 -7.95 -17.88
CA ALA A 91 -12.10 -7.75 -16.44
C ALA A 91 -13.51 -8.01 -15.85
N LEU A 92 -14.57 -7.80 -16.64
CA LEU A 92 -15.95 -8.09 -16.24
C LEU A 92 -16.23 -9.59 -16.14
N GLU A 93 -15.71 -10.40 -17.06
CA GLU A 93 -15.82 -11.86 -17.02
C GLU A 93 -15.05 -12.42 -15.83
N GLU A 94 -13.82 -11.95 -15.60
CA GLU A 94 -13.04 -12.33 -14.41
C GLU A 94 -13.77 -11.97 -13.11
N LEU A 95 -14.38 -10.79 -13.04
CA LEU A 95 -15.22 -10.41 -11.90
C LEU A 95 -16.41 -11.38 -11.73
N ALA A 96 -17.07 -11.78 -12.81
CA ALA A 96 -18.17 -12.73 -12.76
C ALA A 96 -17.71 -14.11 -12.25
N GLU A 97 -16.53 -14.56 -12.67
CA GLU A 97 -15.92 -15.80 -12.15
C GLU A 97 -15.63 -15.70 -10.66
N VAL A 98 -14.96 -14.64 -10.20
CA VAL A 98 -14.67 -14.45 -8.76
C VAL A 98 -15.97 -14.40 -7.95
N LYS A 99 -17.02 -13.76 -8.48
CA LYS A 99 -18.34 -13.73 -7.83
C LYS A 99 -18.98 -15.11 -7.72
N LYS A 100 -18.80 -15.98 -8.72
CA LYS A 100 -19.45 -17.29 -8.79
C LYS A 100 -18.66 -18.39 -8.06
N TYR A 101 -17.34 -18.39 -8.21
CA TYR A 101 -16.47 -19.47 -7.77
C TYR A 101 -15.52 -19.07 -6.63
N GLY A 102 -15.46 -17.78 -6.26
CA GLY A 102 -14.49 -17.27 -5.29
C GLY A 102 -13.06 -17.17 -5.81
N THR A 103 -12.86 -17.51 -7.09
CA THR A 103 -11.60 -17.44 -7.84
C THR A 103 -11.90 -17.21 -9.33
N SER A 104 -10.87 -17.04 -10.15
CA SER A 104 -10.98 -16.85 -11.61
C SER A 104 -9.86 -17.59 -12.32
N ARG A 105 -10.10 -18.02 -13.57
CA ARG A 105 -9.10 -18.72 -14.37
C ARG A 105 -7.80 -17.94 -14.49
N VAL A 106 -7.90 -16.64 -14.77
CA VAL A 106 -6.75 -15.73 -14.88
C VAL A 106 -5.93 -15.69 -13.59
N TYR A 107 -6.57 -15.71 -12.42
CA TYR A 107 -5.84 -15.76 -11.14
C TYR A 107 -5.09 -17.08 -10.95
N GLU A 108 -5.70 -18.22 -11.29
CA GLU A 108 -5.08 -19.55 -11.11
C GLU A 108 -3.96 -19.80 -12.14
N GLU A 109 -4.07 -19.25 -13.35
CA GLU A 109 -3.08 -19.36 -14.43
C GLU A 109 -1.89 -18.41 -14.25
N ASN A 110 -2.02 -17.38 -13.40
CA ASN A 110 -0.98 -16.37 -13.21
C ASN A 110 -0.42 -16.39 -11.78
N GLU A 111 0.90 -16.25 -11.69
CA GLU A 111 1.60 -16.31 -10.42
C GLU A 111 1.60 -14.96 -9.69
N PHE A 112 0.51 -14.67 -8.96
CA PHE A 112 0.44 -13.52 -8.08
C PHE A 112 1.10 -13.80 -6.73
N PRO A 113 1.86 -12.84 -6.16
CA PRO A 113 2.44 -13.01 -4.84
C PRO A 113 1.34 -13.20 -3.78
N TRP A 114 0.19 -12.55 -3.93
CA TRP A 114 -0.95 -12.71 -3.02
C TRP A 114 -2.29 -12.58 -3.76
N PRO A 115 -3.36 -13.19 -3.23
CA PRO A 115 -4.73 -12.88 -3.65
C PRO A 115 -5.03 -11.37 -3.62
N TYR A 116 -4.46 -10.66 -2.63
CA TYR A 116 -4.53 -9.20 -2.52
C TYR A 116 -3.97 -8.47 -3.76
N ALA A 117 -2.82 -8.91 -4.28
CA ALA A 117 -2.20 -8.28 -5.45
C ALA A 117 -3.08 -8.46 -6.68
N TYR A 118 -3.67 -9.65 -6.86
CA TYR A 118 -4.61 -9.90 -7.94
C TYR A 118 -5.91 -9.08 -7.78
N ALA A 119 -6.48 -9.02 -6.58
CA ALA A 119 -7.68 -8.22 -6.32
C ALA A 119 -7.46 -6.74 -6.68
N LYS A 120 -6.29 -6.18 -6.32
CA LYS A 120 -5.89 -4.83 -6.72
C LYS A 120 -5.72 -4.70 -8.24
N ASN A 121 -5.06 -5.65 -8.91
CA ASN A 121 -4.92 -5.66 -10.37
C ASN A 121 -6.28 -5.68 -11.10
N LEU A 122 -7.17 -6.60 -10.72
CA LEU A 122 -8.50 -6.72 -11.32
C LEU A 122 -9.30 -5.43 -11.11
N THR A 123 -9.20 -4.83 -9.91
CA THR A 123 -9.84 -3.54 -9.63
C THR A 123 -9.30 -2.42 -10.51
N GLU A 124 -7.98 -2.33 -10.74
CA GLU A 124 -7.42 -1.33 -11.66
C GLU A 124 -8.02 -1.45 -13.06
N ARG A 125 -8.12 -2.67 -13.60
CA ARG A 125 -8.69 -2.91 -14.93
C ARG A 125 -10.18 -2.62 -15.01
N LEU A 126 -10.94 -2.96 -13.97
CA LEU A 126 -12.37 -2.61 -13.85
C LEU A 126 -12.58 -1.09 -13.85
N LEU A 127 -11.77 -0.35 -13.09
CA LEU A 127 -11.83 1.12 -13.05
C LEU A 127 -11.46 1.72 -14.41
N VAL A 128 -10.43 1.21 -15.08
CA VAL A 128 -10.06 1.67 -16.43
C VAL A 128 -11.22 1.48 -17.39
N HIS A 129 -11.80 0.28 -17.45
CA HIS A 129 -12.95 -0.01 -18.30
C HIS A 129 -14.12 0.93 -18.00
N ARG A 130 -14.47 1.07 -16.72
CA ARG A 130 -15.60 1.91 -16.28
C ARG A 130 -15.43 3.38 -16.64
N PHE A 131 -14.27 3.96 -16.37
CA PHE A 131 -13.99 5.36 -16.71
C PHE A 131 -13.87 5.56 -18.22
N GLN A 132 -13.39 4.57 -18.96
CA GLN A 132 -13.34 4.60 -20.42
C GLN A 132 -14.75 4.62 -21.04
N ASP A 133 -15.66 3.77 -20.58
CA ASP A 133 -17.05 3.68 -21.07
C ASP A 133 -17.83 4.99 -20.88
N HIS A 134 -17.45 5.79 -19.90
CA HIS A 134 -18.04 7.10 -19.62
C HIS A 134 -17.26 8.29 -20.23
N GLY A 135 -16.23 8.04 -21.05
CA GLY A 135 -15.39 9.09 -21.62
C GLY A 135 -14.55 9.87 -20.59
N ALA A 136 -14.43 9.35 -19.37
CA ALA A 136 -13.84 9.98 -18.21
C ALA A 136 -12.43 9.45 -17.88
N LEU A 137 -11.79 8.66 -18.76
CA LEU A 137 -10.48 8.04 -18.49
C LEU A 137 -9.38 9.04 -18.08
N HIS A 138 -9.47 10.28 -18.56
CA HIS A 138 -8.56 11.37 -18.18
C HIS A 138 -8.67 11.81 -16.70
N GLN A 139 -9.75 11.46 -16.01
CA GLN A 139 -9.98 11.76 -14.60
C GLN A 139 -9.42 10.67 -13.67
N LEU A 140 -9.11 9.48 -14.19
CA LEU A 140 -8.63 8.34 -13.40
C LEU A 140 -7.10 8.40 -13.20
N LEU A 141 -6.67 8.48 -11.94
CA LEU A 141 -5.27 8.33 -11.51
C LEU A 141 -5.13 7.08 -10.64
N ILE A 142 -4.26 6.15 -11.03
CA ILE A 142 -3.96 4.94 -10.26
C ILE A 142 -2.57 5.09 -9.64
N VAL A 143 -2.51 5.19 -8.31
CA VAL A 143 -1.25 5.32 -7.57
C VAL A 143 -0.89 3.98 -6.95
N ARG A 144 0.31 3.48 -7.25
CA ARG A 144 0.81 2.17 -6.85
C ARG A 144 1.98 2.30 -5.86
N PRO A 145 1.71 2.36 -4.55
CA PRO A 145 2.76 2.34 -3.55
C PRO A 145 3.42 0.95 -3.40
N SER A 146 4.71 0.93 -3.07
CA SER A 146 5.41 -0.27 -2.59
C SER A 146 5.15 -0.50 -1.09
N ILE A 147 6.09 -1.09 -0.35
CA ILE A 147 5.92 -1.30 1.10
C ILE A 147 5.95 0.06 1.78
N ILE A 148 4.82 0.49 2.32
CA ILE A 148 4.72 1.79 2.99
C ILE A 148 5.44 1.70 4.34
N GLY A 149 6.50 2.49 4.45
CA GLY A 149 7.29 2.67 5.65
C GLY A 149 6.93 3.95 6.40
N PRO A 150 7.54 4.16 7.58
CA PRO A 150 7.44 5.41 8.32
C PRO A 150 7.94 6.60 7.52
N SER A 151 7.55 7.81 7.90
CA SER A 151 7.99 9.00 7.15
C SER A 151 9.49 9.22 7.23
N GLN A 152 10.02 9.88 6.20
CA GLN A 152 11.40 10.35 6.22
C GLN A 152 11.53 11.76 6.81
N SER A 153 10.47 12.59 6.74
CA SER A 153 10.54 14.01 7.11
C SER A 153 9.32 14.50 7.89
N VAL A 154 8.11 14.35 7.36
CA VAL A 154 6.89 14.97 7.93
C VAL A 154 6.03 13.89 8.58
N PRO A 155 5.34 14.11 9.71
CA PRO A 155 5.47 15.25 10.64
C PRO A 155 6.85 15.33 11.31
N TYR A 156 7.52 14.20 11.50
CA TYR A 156 8.92 14.10 11.90
C TYR A 156 9.50 12.77 11.38
N PRO A 157 10.82 12.65 11.19
CA PRO A 157 11.43 11.41 10.69
C PRO A 157 11.10 10.20 11.57
N GLY A 158 10.57 9.14 10.95
CA GLY A 158 10.21 7.89 11.62
C GLY A 158 8.78 7.83 12.15
N PHE A 159 7.94 8.83 11.90
CA PHE A 159 6.52 8.76 12.29
C PHE A 159 5.83 7.63 11.54
N CYS A 160 5.18 6.75 12.31
CA CYS A 160 4.27 5.73 11.81
C CYS A 160 3.31 5.31 12.92
N LEU A 161 2.18 4.74 12.52
CA LEU A 161 1.42 3.87 13.40
C LEU A 161 2.12 2.49 13.42
N PRO A 162 2.59 1.99 14.58
CA PRO A 162 3.46 0.81 14.62
C PRO A 162 2.91 -0.44 13.94
N LEU A 163 1.59 -0.69 14.07
CA LEU A 163 0.92 -1.85 13.48
C LEU A 163 0.63 -1.67 11.98
N SER A 164 0.84 -0.49 11.42
CA SER A 164 0.53 -0.16 10.03
C SER A 164 1.78 -0.16 9.14
N ALA A 165 2.95 -0.50 9.67
CA ALA A 165 4.20 -0.60 8.91
C ALA A 165 4.63 -2.08 8.80
N PRO A 166 4.48 -2.73 7.62
CA PRO A 166 4.82 -4.15 7.41
C PRO A 166 6.20 -4.55 7.90
N ILE A 167 7.19 -3.67 7.68
CA ILE A 167 8.58 -3.95 8.05
C ILE A 167 8.77 -4.05 9.57
N LEU A 168 8.01 -3.29 10.36
CA LEU A 168 8.09 -3.33 11.82
C LEU A 168 7.47 -4.61 12.37
N ILE A 169 6.34 -5.03 11.79
CA ILE A 169 5.70 -6.31 12.11
C ILE A 169 6.62 -7.47 11.76
N PHE A 170 7.21 -7.45 10.56
CA PHE A 170 8.18 -8.45 10.14
C PHE A 170 9.40 -8.49 11.07
N THR A 171 9.94 -7.33 11.44
CA THR A 171 11.07 -7.21 12.37
C THR A 171 10.71 -7.76 13.75
N ALA A 172 9.53 -7.43 14.29
CA ALA A 172 9.04 -7.98 15.55
C ALA A 172 8.84 -9.52 15.48
N GLY A 173 8.39 -10.03 14.33
CA GLY A 173 8.29 -11.46 14.06
C GLY A 173 9.66 -12.15 14.08
N ILE A 174 10.69 -11.55 13.47
CA ILE A 174 12.08 -12.03 13.55
C ILE A 174 12.58 -11.98 15.00
N ALA A 175 12.36 -10.86 15.70
CA ALA A 175 12.77 -10.67 17.09
C ALA A 175 12.21 -11.77 18.00
N SER A 176 10.97 -12.20 17.73
CA SER A 176 10.24 -13.24 18.47
C SER A 176 10.52 -14.66 17.98
N SER A 177 11.19 -14.84 16.85
CA SER A 177 11.42 -16.17 16.27
C SER A 177 12.41 -16.96 17.11
N LYS A 178 12.07 -18.23 17.33
CA LYS A 178 12.96 -19.20 17.98
C LYS A 178 14.20 -19.43 17.11
N SER A 179 15.23 -19.99 17.71
CA SER A 179 16.45 -20.44 17.04
C SER A 179 16.14 -21.35 15.86
N GLY A 180 16.94 -21.27 14.80
CA GLY A 180 16.79 -22.10 13.61
C GLY A 180 17.14 -21.37 12.32
N ASP A 181 16.56 -21.82 11.21
CA ASP A 181 16.79 -21.24 9.89
C ASP A 181 15.54 -20.48 9.41
N MET A 182 15.71 -19.19 9.11
CA MET A 182 14.76 -18.41 8.32
C MET A 182 14.97 -18.77 6.84
N ARG A 183 14.26 -19.81 6.39
CA ARG A 183 14.27 -20.22 4.97
C ARG A 183 13.40 -19.27 4.14
N ILE A 184 14.01 -18.60 3.17
CA ILE A 184 13.37 -17.69 2.22
C ILE A 184 13.47 -18.24 0.80
N GLY A 185 12.33 -18.47 0.17
CA GLY A 185 12.26 -18.95 -1.22
C GLY A 185 12.68 -17.88 -2.20
N THR A 186 13.52 -18.23 -3.16
CA THR A 186 14.03 -17.29 -4.18
C THR A 186 14.40 -18.02 -5.46
N SER A 187 14.22 -17.34 -6.59
CA SER A 187 14.67 -17.80 -7.92
C SER A 187 15.93 -17.05 -8.38
N LEU A 188 16.53 -16.23 -7.51
CA LEU A 188 17.71 -15.43 -7.82
C LEU A 188 18.98 -16.27 -7.72
N PRO A 189 19.92 -16.18 -8.70
CA PRO A 189 21.20 -16.88 -8.63
C PRO A 189 22.09 -16.47 -7.45
N ASP A 190 22.10 -15.18 -7.10
CA ASP A 190 22.79 -14.66 -5.91
C ASP A 190 21.84 -13.79 -5.08
N PRO A 191 21.00 -14.40 -4.23
CA PRO A 191 20.01 -13.68 -3.44
C PRO A 191 20.64 -12.69 -2.46
N ASN A 192 21.88 -12.91 -2.02
CA ASN A 192 22.55 -12.01 -1.07
C ASN A 192 22.87 -10.66 -1.69
N SER A 193 23.16 -10.61 -2.99
CA SER A 193 23.44 -9.36 -3.71
C SER A 193 22.24 -8.83 -4.47
N GLN A 194 21.32 -9.72 -4.89
CA GLN A 194 20.23 -9.39 -5.81
C GLN A 194 18.88 -9.20 -5.12
N ALA A 195 18.56 -9.90 -4.02
CA ALA A 195 17.25 -9.76 -3.38
C ALA A 195 17.12 -8.39 -2.70
N THR A 196 16.02 -7.67 -2.96
CA THR A 196 15.85 -6.28 -2.52
C THR A 196 14.46 -5.99 -1.97
N PHE A 197 14.38 -5.06 -1.02
CA PHE A 197 13.15 -4.39 -0.58
C PHE A 197 13.01 -3.00 -1.17
N ASP A 198 11.80 -2.72 -1.63
CA ASP A 198 11.34 -1.36 -1.91
C ASP A 198 10.39 -0.93 -0.77
N GLU A 199 10.93 -0.20 0.20
CA GLU A 199 10.14 0.46 1.24
C GLU A 199 10.09 1.96 0.94
N VAL A 200 8.89 2.49 0.72
CA VAL A 200 8.64 3.90 0.42
C VAL A 200 8.17 4.64 1.68
N PRO A 201 8.75 5.78 2.04
CA PRO A 201 8.23 6.60 3.13
C PRO A 201 6.82 7.10 2.83
N VAL A 202 5.93 7.05 3.82
CA VAL A 202 4.53 7.47 3.62
C VAL A 202 4.36 8.95 3.23
N ASP A 203 5.27 9.83 3.65
CA ASP A 203 5.29 11.24 3.22
C ASP A 203 5.70 11.40 1.75
N VAL A 204 6.50 10.48 1.19
CA VAL A 204 6.76 10.42 -0.25
C VAL A 204 5.51 10.00 -1.02
N VAL A 205 4.79 9.00 -0.51
CA VAL A 205 3.54 8.54 -1.12
C VAL A 205 2.50 9.67 -1.13
N ALA A 206 2.31 10.35 0.00
CA ALA A 206 1.38 11.46 0.12
C ALA A 206 1.72 12.61 -0.85
N ASP A 207 2.99 13.01 -0.93
CA ASP A 207 3.42 14.10 -1.82
C ASP A 207 3.24 13.74 -3.29
N ARG A 208 3.49 12.49 -3.68
CA ARG A 208 3.23 12.01 -5.04
C ARG A 208 1.74 11.99 -5.36
N VAL A 209 0.88 11.49 -4.45
CA VAL A 209 -0.58 11.49 -4.62
C VAL A 209 -1.08 12.91 -4.88
N ILE A 210 -0.71 13.86 -4.00
CA ILE A 210 -1.17 15.24 -4.08
C ILE A 210 -0.61 15.92 -5.34
N SER A 211 0.69 15.78 -5.61
CA SER A 211 1.32 16.48 -6.75
C SER A 211 0.83 15.96 -8.10
N HIS A 212 0.60 14.66 -8.24
CA HIS A 212 0.08 14.09 -9.50
C HIS A 212 -1.40 14.35 -9.69
N ALA A 213 -2.21 14.31 -8.62
CA ALA A 213 -3.59 14.76 -8.67
C ALA A 213 -3.64 16.24 -9.08
N ALA A 214 -2.77 17.07 -8.51
CA ALA A 214 -2.66 18.49 -8.84
C ALA A 214 -2.31 18.73 -10.31
N ALA A 215 -1.27 18.06 -10.79
CA ALA A 215 -0.78 18.21 -12.16
C ALA A 215 -1.73 17.62 -13.21
N GLY A 216 -2.81 16.98 -12.77
CA GLY A 216 -3.78 16.37 -13.65
C GLY A 216 -3.28 15.11 -14.38
N THR A 217 -2.40 14.36 -13.72
CA THR A 217 -1.89 13.09 -14.27
C THR A 217 -3.02 12.07 -14.35
N ALA A 218 -3.09 11.34 -15.46
CA ALA A 218 -4.05 10.23 -15.67
C ALA A 218 -3.32 8.91 -15.93
N GLY A 219 -3.94 7.78 -15.56
CA GLY A 219 -3.38 6.44 -15.69
C GLY A 219 -2.55 5.99 -14.49
N ALA A 220 -1.67 5.00 -14.69
CA ALA A 220 -0.88 4.41 -13.62
C ALA A 220 0.38 5.22 -13.26
N LEU A 221 0.72 5.24 -11.98
CA LEU A 221 1.87 5.91 -11.37
C LEU A 221 2.45 5.03 -10.27
N HIS A 222 3.78 4.92 -10.16
CA HIS A 222 4.45 4.28 -9.02
C HIS A 222 4.80 5.30 -7.91
N ALA A 223 4.34 5.00 -6.69
CA ALA A 223 4.72 5.71 -5.47
C ALA A 223 5.71 4.85 -4.67
N VAL A 224 6.93 4.71 -5.18
CA VAL A 224 7.93 3.75 -4.73
C VAL A 224 9.24 4.44 -4.36
N SER A 225 10.15 3.74 -3.67
CA SER A 225 11.54 4.18 -3.50
C SER A 225 12.38 3.96 -4.75
N GLY A 226 11.99 2.99 -5.57
CA GLY A 226 12.60 2.66 -6.85
C GLY A 226 14.05 2.17 -6.73
N LYS A 227 14.71 2.02 -7.88
CA LYS A 227 16.14 1.65 -7.97
C LYS A 227 17.06 2.56 -7.15
N ARG A 228 16.63 3.80 -6.86
CA ARG A 228 17.40 4.81 -6.13
C ARG A 228 17.57 4.52 -4.65
N ALA A 229 16.53 3.99 -4.00
CA ALA A 229 16.49 3.88 -2.54
C ALA A 229 16.05 2.50 -2.01
N ARG A 230 15.80 1.52 -2.88
CA ARG A 230 15.67 0.12 -2.48
C ARG A 230 16.96 -0.39 -1.81
N TYR A 231 16.81 -1.33 -0.88
CA TYR A 231 17.94 -1.90 -0.12
C TYR A 231 17.92 -3.43 -0.16
N LYS A 232 19.05 -4.08 0.13
CA LYS A 232 19.15 -5.54 0.04
C LYS A 232 18.40 -6.21 1.18
N THR A 233 17.78 -7.36 0.90
CA THR A 233 17.12 -8.17 1.94
C THR A 233 18.09 -8.53 3.06
N ARG A 234 19.35 -8.83 2.71
CA ARG A 234 20.41 -9.13 3.67
C ARG A 234 20.69 -7.98 4.64
N ASP A 235 20.63 -6.74 4.17
CA ASP A 235 20.93 -5.57 5.02
C ASP A 235 19.82 -5.36 6.04
N ALA A 236 18.55 -5.49 5.61
CA ALA A 236 17.42 -5.46 6.54
C ALA A 236 17.41 -6.64 7.51
N TRP A 237 17.81 -7.83 7.05
CA TRP A 237 18.02 -8.99 7.94
C TRP A 237 19.01 -8.67 9.06
N HIS A 238 20.18 -8.11 8.73
CA HIS A 238 21.20 -7.75 9.72
C HIS A 238 20.70 -6.72 10.73
N GLN A 239 19.84 -5.78 10.33
CA GLN A 239 19.22 -4.85 11.27
C GLN A 239 18.14 -5.51 12.13
N ALA A 240 17.31 -6.37 11.53
CA ALA A 240 16.20 -7.02 12.23
C ALA A 240 16.66 -7.98 13.32
N VAL A 241 17.71 -8.78 13.07
CA VAL A 241 18.22 -9.74 14.06
C VAL A 241 18.83 -9.09 15.30
N ARG A 242 19.26 -7.82 15.23
CA ARG A 242 19.79 -7.06 16.37
C ARG A 242 18.74 -6.81 17.46
N PHE A 243 17.46 -6.86 17.11
CA PHE A 243 16.36 -6.73 18.06
C PHE A 243 16.01 -8.03 18.79
N ARG A 244 16.69 -9.13 18.48
CA ARG A 244 16.46 -10.41 19.15
C ARG A 244 17.00 -10.33 20.58
N LEU A 245 16.10 -10.54 21.54
CA LEU A 245 16.44 -10.73 22.95
C LEU A 245 16.94 -12.16 23.24
N ASN A 246 16.77 -13.05 22.27
CA ASN A 246 17.08 -14.46 22.38
C ASN A 246 18.54 -14.74 21.97
N PRO A 247 19.37 -15.37 22.83
CA PRO A 247 20.79 -15.62 22.55
C PRO A 247 21.04 -16.73 21.51
N TRP A 248 20.03 -17.53 21.14
CA TRP A 248 20.23 -18.61 20.19
C TRP A 248 20.26 -18.12 18.73
N ASP A 249 21.15 -18.68 17.91
CA ASP A 249 21.31 -18.28 16.51
C ASP A 249 20.06 -18.49 15.65
N LEU A 250 19.76 -17.47 14.83
CA LEU A 250 18.80 -17.53 13.74
C LEU A 250 19.55 -17.21 12.45
N ARG A 251 19.58 -18.16 11.51
CA ARG A 251 20.33 -18.04 10.26
C ARG A 251 19.40 -17.69 9.10
N LEU A 252 19.86 -16.81 8.23
CA LEU A 252 19.21 -16.56 6.94
C LEU A 252 19.62 -17.66 5.97
N VAL A 253 18.65 -18.39 5.42
CA VAL A 253 18.89 -19.47 4.44
C VAL A 253 18.04 -19.20 3.22
N TRP A 254 18.66 -19.22 2.04
CA TRP A 254 17.96 -19.08 0.77
C TRP A 254 17.55 -20.46 0.26
N ASP A 255 16.29 -20.61 -0.13
CA ASP A 255 15.74 -21.82 -0.72
C ASP A 255 15.60 -21.63 -2.24
N PRO A 256 16.40 -22.34 -3.05
CA PRO A 256 16.39 -22.19 -4.52
C PRO A 256 15.14 -22.77 -5.17
N SER A 257 14.30 -23.49 -4.42
CA SER A 257 13.03 -24.04 -4.91
C SER A 257 11.96 -22.96 -5.17
N GLY A 258 12.32 -21.69 -5.03
CA GLY A 258 11.45 -20.55 -5.30
C GLY A 258 10.46 -20.24 -4.17
N TRP A 259 9.65 -19.22 -4.39
CA TRP A 259 8.69 -18.68 -3.42
C TRP A 259 7.47 -19.59 -3.16
N ASN A 260 7.29 -20.67 -3.93
CA ASN A 260 6.28 -21.70 -3.69
C ASN A 260 6.79 -22.87 -2.81
N SER A 261 8.06 -22.84 -2.38
CA SER A 261 8.64 -23.89 -1.57
C SER A 261 7.84 -24.12 -0.26
N PRO A 262 7.48 -25.38 0.06
CA PRO A 262 6.80 -25.72 1.32
C PRO A 262 7.72 -25.59 2.54
N ASN A 263 9.05 -25.55 2.34
CA ASN A 263 10.06 -25.52 3.40
C ASN A 263 10.35 -24.10 3.92
N GLN A 264 9.66 -23.10 3.39
CA GLN A 264 9.84 -21.72 3.81
C GLN A 264 9.37 -21.46 5.24
N HIS A 265 10.10 -20.58 5.92
CA HIS A 265 9.67 -20.07 7.22
C HIS A 265 8.31 -19.37 7.09
N TYR A 266 7.47 -19.44 8.13
CA TYR A 266 6.11 -18.90 8.07
C TYR A 266 6.08 -17.40 7.71
N LEU A 267 7.04 -16.61 8.21
CA LEU A 267 7.18 -15.20 7.82
C LEU A 267 7.51 -15.04 6.33
N SER A 268 8.37 -15.89 5.77
CA SER A 268 8.68 -15.86 4.33
C SER A 268 7.46 -16.19 3.47
N ARG A 269 6.62 -17.14 3.91
CA ARG A 269 5.39 -17.51 3.19
C ARG A 269 4.39 -16.36 3.11
N ILE A 270 4.41 -15.48 4.10
CA ILE A 270 3.54 -14.29 4.16
C ILE A 270 4.18 -13.15 3.40
N TYR A 271 5.46 -12.87 3.63
CA TYR A 271 6.22 -11.84 2.94
C TYR A 271 6.94 -12.45 1.73
N ARG A 272 6.20 -12.83 0.69
CA ARG A 272 6.77 -13.50 -0.50
C ARG A 272 7.79 -12.66 -1.28
N LEU A 273 7.87 -11.36 -1.01
CA LEU A 273 8.80 -10.43 -1.65
C LEU A 273 10.25 -10.53 -1.12
N LEU A 274 10.49 -11.16 0.04
CA LEU A 274 11.84 -11.13 0.66
C LEU A 274 12.92 -11.75 -0.26
N GLY A 275 12.54 -12.69 -1.12
CA GLY A 275 13.44 -13.40 -2.06
C GLY A 275 13.39 -12.90 -3.50
N ALA A 276 12.75 -11.75 -3.77
CA ALA A 276 12.61 -11.19 -5.11
C ALA A 276 13.32 -9.84 -5.24
N SER A 277 13.42 -9.33 -6.47
CA SER A 277 13.87 -7.97 -6.75
C SER A 277 12.96 -7.33 -7.78
N TYR A 278 12.53 -6.11 -7.50
CA TYR A 278 11.65 -5.35 -8.38
C TYR A 278 12.28 -4.01 -8.73
N ALA A 279 12.22 -3.69 -10.01
CA ALA A 279 12.67 -2.48 -10.64
C ALA A 279 11.47 -1.65 -11.08
N PHE A 280 10.85 -0.97 -10.12
CA PHE A 280 9.74 -0.08 -10.41
C PHE A 280 10.23 1.20 -11.10
N SER A 281 9.66 1.52 -12.26
CA SER A 281 9.90 2.79 -12.95
C SER A 281 9.29 3.94 -12.15
N GLU A 282 10.01 5.08 -12.10
CA GLU A 282 9.56 6.33 -11.47
C GLU A 282 9.50 7.47 -12.50
N GLN A 283 9.37 7.14 -13.79
CA GLN A 283 9.56 8.08 -14.89
C GLN A 283 8.58 9.26 -14.81
N ARG A 284 7.31 9.02 -14.53
CA ARG A 284 6.28 10.05 -14.43
C ARG A 284 6.56 11.04 -13.30
N THR A 285 7.02 10.57 -12.14
CA THR A 285 7.40 11.48 -11.04
C THR A 285 8.68 12.25 -11.38
N VAL A 286 9.62 11.67 -12.12
CA VAL A 286 10.80 12.41 -12.62
C VAL A 286 10.40 13.52 -13.58
N GLU A 287 9.49 13.25 -14.52
CA GLU A 287 8.98 14.22 -15.47
C GLU A 287 8.22 15.34 -14.75
N LEU A 288 7.31 15.01 -13.83
CA LEU A 288 6.60 15.99 -13.01
C LEU A 288 7.59 16.85 -12.20
N SER A 289 8.56 16.22 -11.54
CA SER A 289 9.57 16.94 -10.76
C SER A 289 10.37 17.91 -11.61
N ARG A 290 10.58 17.66 -12.91
CA ARG A 290 11.28 18.57 -13.83
C ARG A 290 10.43 19.77 -14.25
N ALA A 291 9.10 19.66 -14.17
CA ALA A 291 8.17 20.75 -14.47
C ALA A 291 7.97 21.73 -13.31
N LEU A 292 8.20 21.28 -12.07
CA LEU A 292 8.05 22.11 -10.86
C LEU A 292 9.17 23.15 -10.70
N SER A 293 8.88 24.26 -10.03
CA SER A 293 9.89 25.27 -9.66
C SER A 293 10.92 24.71 -8.65
N PRO A 294 12.14 25.28 -8.58
CA PRO A 294 13.15 24.87 -7.61
C PRO A 294 12.67 24.92 -6.15
N GLU A 295 11.82 25.89 -5.81
CA GLU A 295 11.25 26.08 -4.48
C GLU A 295 10.27 24.95 -4.14
N GLU A 296 9.34 24.64 -5.05
CA GLU A 296 8.39 23.53 -4.89
C GLU A 296 9.11 22.17 -4.76
N ARG A 297 10.18 21.96 -5.55
CA ARG A 297 11.00 20.73 -5.45
C ARG A 297 11.70 20.59 -4.10
N LYS A 298 12.01 21.70 -3.42
CA LYS A 298 12.63 21.67 -2.09
C LYS A 298 11.59 21.36 -1.01
N GLU A 299 10.37 21.88 -1.15
CA GLU A 299 9.30 21.67 -0.18
C GLU A 299 8.67 20.27 -0.26
N LEU A 300 8.61 19.68 -1.46
CA LEU A 300 8.01 18.37 -1.72
C LEU A 300 9.01 17.21 -1.54
N GLN A 301 8.54 16.15 -0.88
CA GLN A 301 9.23 14.87 -0.70
C GLN A 301 8.93 13.91 -1.85
N LEU A 302 9.21 14.30 -3.10
CA LEU A 302 8.87 13.45 -4.26
C LEU A 302 9.72 12.18 -4.38
N PHE A 303 10.87 12.11 -3.72
CA PHE A 303 11.78 10.97 -3.77
C PHE A 303 12.24 10.58 -2.37
N THR A 304 12.42 9.28 -2.16
CA THR A 304 13.07 8.75 -0.96
C THR A 304 14.54 9.19 -0.96
N ARG A 305 14.96 9.86 0.11
CA ARG A 305 16.33 10.38 0.29
C ARG A 305 17.12 9.62 1.35
N VAL A 306 16.46 8.70 2.06
CA VAL A 306 17.01 7.94 3.17
C VAL A 306 16.95 6.45 2.87
N LYS A 307 17.94 5.69 3.33
CA LYS A 307 17.83 4.23 3.36
C LYS A 307 16.97 3.83 4.54
N MET A 308 15.75 3.35 4.26
CA MET A 308 14.77 3.06 5.30
C MET A 308 15.24 2.01 6.30
N CYS A 309 16.04 1.03 5.87
CA CYS A 309 16.65 0.04 6.75
C CYS A 309 17.55 0.65 7.83
N ASP A 310 18.24 1.77 7.55
CA ASP A 310 19.14 2.44 8.50
C ASP A 310 18.37 3.18 9.60
N LEU A 311 17.07 3.41 9.38
CA LEU A 311 16.18 4.00 10.36
C LEU A 311 15.58 2.96 11.33
N LEU A 312 15.65 1.66 11.01
CA LEU A 312 15.11 0.59 11.87
C LEU A 312 15.64 0.64 13.31
N PRO A 313 16.96 0.80 13.57
CA PRO A 313 17.52 0.90 14.93
C PRO A 313 16.87 2.00 15.79
N ARG A 314 16.44 3.10 15.17
CA ARG A 314 15.80 4.22 15.89
C ARG A 314 14.35 3.92 16.29
N ARG A 315 13.81 2.76 15.93
CA ARG A 315 12.40 2.37 16.10
C ARG A 315 12.21 1.28 17.16
N GLU A 316 13.19 1.12 18.07
CA GLU A 316 13.15 0.12 19.13
C GLU A 316 11.86 0.17 19.96
N GLN A 317 11.38 1.36 20.29
CA GLN A 317 10.13 1.54 21.06
C GLN A 317 8.90 1.01 20.31
N HIS A 318 8.80 1.24 19.00
CA HIS A 318 7.71 0.69 18.18
C HIS A 318 7.79 -0.84 18.09
N ILE A 319 8.98 -1.39 17.92
CA ILE A 319 9.18 -2.84 17.85
C ILE A 319 8.83 -3.49 19.19
N ARG A 320 9.25 -2.91 20.32
CA ARG A 320 8.86 -3.34 21.67
C ARG A 320 7.35 -3.25 21.89
N TYR A 321 6.72 -2.15 21.48
CA TYR A 321 5.27 -2.00 21.57
C TYR A 321 4.51 -3.09 20.80
N ILE A 322 4.95 -3.41 19.57
CA ILE A 322 4.38 -4.51 18.79
C ILE A 322 4.62 -5.83 19.52
N PHE A 323 5.84 -6.06 20.00
CA PHE A 323 6.21 -7.26 20.74
C PHE A 323 5.29 -7.47 21.95
N ASP A 324 5.09 -6.47 22.81
CA ASP A 324 4.27 -6.58 24.03
C ASP A 324 2.80 -6.89 23.73
N ARG A 325 2.25 -6.40 22.62
CA ARG A 325 0.87 -6.65 22.21
C ARG A 325 0.68 -7.99 21.49
N THR A 326 1.74 -8.51 20.91
CA THR A 326 1.70 -9.71 20.06
C THR A 326 2.31 -10.94 20.74
N ALA A 327 3.04 -10.74 21.84
CA ALA A 327 3.54 -11.77 22.72
C ALA A 327 2.37 -12.55 23.37
N PRO A 328 2.44 -13.89 23.43
CA PRO A 328 1.34 -14.70 23.93
C PRO A 328 1.12 -14.51 25.43
N LYS A 329 -0.08 -14.05 25.81
CA LYS A 329 -0.63 -14.29 27.15
C LYS A 329 -1.14 -15.73 27.20
N GLY A 330 -0.33 -16.64 27.76
CA GLY A 330 -0.71 -18.04 27.99
C GLY A 330 -0.44 -18.96 26.79
N ALA A 331 0.01 -20.18 27.08
CA ALA A 331 0.52 -21.14 26.11
C ALA A 331 -0.51 -21.58 25.05
N LYS A 332 0.01 -21.85 23.84
CA LYS A 332 -0.63 -22.46 22.66
C LYS A 332 -1.44 -21.56 21.71
N MET A 333 -0.97 -20.34 21.42
CA MET A 333 -1.40 -19.63 20.20
C MET A 333 -0.18 -19.07 19.47
N THR A 334 -0.01 -19.46 18.20
CA THR A 334 1.10 -19.04 17.34
C THR A 334 0.98 -17.53 17.07
N ILE A 335 2.05 -16.79 17.36
CA ILE A 335 2.18 -15.32 17.23
C ILE A 335 1.58 -14.76 15.92
N ALA A 336 1.65 -15.54 14.84
CA ALA A 336 1.10 -15.20 13.54
C ALA A 336 -0.40 -14.86 13.59
N THR A 337 -1.26 -15.70 14.18
CA THR A 337 -2.71 -15.59 14.01
C THR A 337 -3.29 -14.26 14.54
N ARG A 338 -2.75 -13.72 15.65
CA ARG A 338 -3.22 -12.45 16.23
C ARG A 338 -2.69 -11.20 15.54
N ILE A 339 -1.46 -11.25 15.00
CA ILE A 339 -0.87 -10.12 14.27
C ILE A 339 -1.65 -9.84 12.98
N PHE A 340 -2.16 -10.89 12.34
CA PHE A 340 -2.87 -10.76 11.07
C PHE A 340 -4.35 -10.40 11.25
N GLU A 341 -5.02 -10.89 12.30
CA GLU A 341 -6.40 -10.47 12.65
C GLU A 341 -6.52 -8.96 12.94
N HIS A 342 -5.45 -8.31 13.41
CA HIS A 342 -5.45 -6.88 13.77
C HIS A 342 -5.04 -5.92 12.63
N ASN A 343 -4.66 -6.43 11.45
CA ASN A 343 -3.96 -5.66 10.40
C ASN A 343 -4.87 -5.14 9.26
N SER A 344 -6.19 -5.20 9.42
CA SER A 344 -7.14 -4.81 8.38
C SER A 344 -7.24 -3.27 8.24
N GLY A 345 -6.68 -2.74 7.16
CA GLY A 345 -6.95 -1.37 6.68
C GLY A 345 -5.99 -0.28 7.15
N GLU A 346 -5.18 -0.50 8.18
CA GLU A 346 -4.46 0.61 8.82
C GLU A 346 -3.40 1.30 7.91
N GLN A 347 -2.74 0.59 6.98
CA GLN A 347 -1.69 1.18 6.14
C GLN A 347 -2.24 2.31 5.25
N GLN A 348 -3.43 2.10 4.70
CA GLN A 348 -4.10 3.06 3.83
C GLN A 348 -4.79 4.17 4.63
N VAL A 349 -5.23 3.87 5.86
CA VAL A 349 -5.63 4.89 6.83
C VAL A 349 -4.47 5.82 7.15
N VAL A 350 -3.23 5.31 7.27
CA VAL A 350 -2.05 6.17 7.48
C VAL A 350 -1.83 7.10 6.29
N ILE A 351 -1.96 6.65 5.03
CA ILE A 351 -1.87 7.55 3.86
C ILE A 351 -2.89 8.68 3.98
N ILE A 352 -4.15 8.38 4.34
CA ILE A 352 -5.20 9.40 4.46
C ILE A 352 -4.95 10.33 5.65
N MET A 353 -4.54 9.81 6.81
CA MET A 353 -4.14 10.62 7.96
C MET A 353 -2.97 11.54 7.62
N TYR A 354 -2.04 11.05 6.80
CA TYR A 354 -0.93 11.85 6.31
C TYR A 354 -1.39 12.91 5.32
N ILE A 355 -2.20 12.57 4.33
CA ILE A 355 -2.77 13.55 3.41
C ILE A 355 -3.58 14.59 4.20
N TRP A 356 -4.33 14.18 5.23
CA TRP A 356 -5.05 15.08 6.12
C TRP A 356 -4.10 16.00 6.89
N TYR A 357 -3.12 15.43 7.59
CA TYR A 357 -2.13 16.21 8.33
C TYR A 357 -1.36 17.13 7.40
N TYR A 358 -1.04 16.67 6.19
CA TYR A 358 -0.33 17.43 5.18
C TYR A 358 -1.15 18.59 4.66
N VAL A 359 -2.43 18.35 4.32
CA VAL A 359 -3.39 19.40 3.96
C VAL A 359 -3.45 20.39 5.13
N GLN A 360 -3.71 19.96 6.36
CA GLN A 360 -3.82 20.85 7.53
C GLN A 360 -2.53 21.63 7.87
N ALA A 361 -1.38 20.96 7.89
CA ALA A 361 -0.10 21.50 8.37
C ALA A 361 0.66 22.30 7.30
N LYS A 362 0.55 21.93 6.02
CA LYS A 362 1.19 22.67 4.91
C LYS A 362 0.25 23.63 4.18
N LEU A 363 -1.04 23.71 4.53
CA LEU A 363 -1.98 24.74 4.05
C LEU A 363 -1.43 26.19 4.09
N PRO A 364 -0.52 26.59 5.02
CA PRO A 364 0.10 27.93 5.01
C PRO A 364 1.32 28.10 4.08
N SER A 365 1.88 27.03 3.49
CA SER A 365 3.13 27.06 2.73
C SER A 365 2.97 27.60 1.29
N GLN A 366 4.03 28.21 0.73
CA GLN A 366 4.01 28.81 -0.62
C GLN A 366 3.84 27.74 -1.72
N ALA A 367 4.39 26.53 -1.61
CA ALA A 367 4.18 25.49 -2.62
C ALA A 367 2.72 25.05 -2.70
N LEU A 368 2.00 25.02 -1.58
CA LEU A 368 0.58 24.71 -1.59
C LEU A 368 -0.26 25.85 -2.19
N ASN A 369 0.22 27.09 -2.23
CA ASN A 369 -0.46 28.17 -2.95
C ASN A 369 -0.33 28.01 -4.47
N SER A 370 0.79 27.50 -4.99
CA SER A 370 0.90 27.11 -6.40
C SER A 370 0.02 25.91 -6.73
N ILE A 371 0.01 24.87 -5.88
CA ILE A 371 -0.87 23.70 -6.01
C ILE A 371 -2.36 24.12 -5.89
N LYS A 372 -2.73 25.02 -4.97
CA LYS A 372 -4.09 25.58 -4.86
C LYS A 372 -4.46 26.42 -6.08
N LYS A 373 -3.52 27.17 -6.66
CA LYS A 373 -3.72 27.98 -7.87
C LYS A 373 -3.85 27.10 -9.11
N PHE A 374 -3.23 25.92 -9.10
CA PHE A 374 -3.30 24.92 -10.16
C PHE A 374 -4.55 24.03 -10.06
N ILE A 375 -5.00 23.66 -8.85
CA ILE A 375 -6.21 22.85 -8.60
C ILE A 375 -7.48 23.73 -8.45
N GLY A 376 -7.36 25.06 -8.32
CA GLY A 376 -8.51 25.90 -8.03
C GLY A 376 -9.12 25.66 -6.63
N ILE A 377 -8.32 25.18 -5.66
CA ILE A 377 -8.74 24.98 -4.25
C ILE A 377 -8.77 26.35 -3.57
N SER A 378 -9.79 27.15 -3.90
CA SER A 378 -10.13 28.36 -3.18
C SER A 378 -11.12 28.00 -2.06
N ARG A 379 -10.64 27.97 -0.81
CA ARG A 379 -11.44 27.85 0.43
C ARG A 379 -12.56 26.78 0.35
N ARG A 380 -12.22 25.50 0.35
CA ARG A 380 -13.25 24.43 0.32
C ARG A 380 -13.07 23.38 1.43
N LYS A 381 -14.15 22.66 1.73
CA LYS A 381 -14.30 21.82 2.93
C LYS A 381 -13.75 20.42 2.67
N LEU A 382 -12.82 19.97 3.51
CA LEU A 382 -12.32 18.59 3.48
C LEU A 382 -13.30 17.67 4.21
N TYR A 383 -13.79 16.62 3.53
CA TYR A 383 -14.59 15.57 4.15
C TYR A 383 -13.76 14.29 4.25
N ILE A 384 -13.54 13.83 5.48
CA ILE A 384 -12.95 12.53 5.78
C ILE A 384 -14.04 11.69 6.40
N GLU A 385 -14.39 10.60 5.75
CA GLU A 385 -15.17 9.56 6.41
C GLU A 385 -14.20 8.60 7.09
N GLY A 386 -14.21 8.59 8.42
CA GLY A 386 -13.70 7.52 9.27
C GLY A 386 -14.59 7.54 10.52
N SER A 387 -15.20 6.43 10.92
CA SER A 387 -16.19 6.44 12.01
C SER A 387 -15.59 7.09 13.26
N GLU A 388 -16.31 8.03 13.88
CA GLU A 388 -15.93 8.76 15.11
C GLU A 388 -15.86 7.86 16.37
N ARG A 389 -15.06 6.81 16.32
CA ARG A 389 -14.53 6.17 17.52
C ARG A 389 -13.03 6.20 17.40
N GLY A 390 -12.42 7.22 18.00
CA GLY A 390 -11.01 7.14 18.39
C GLY A 390 -10.77 5.87 19.22
N PRO A 391 -9.51 5.46 19.43
CA PRO A 391 -9.20 4.25 20.19
C PRO A 391 -9.73 4.38 21.62
N VAL A 392 -10.95 3.92 21.87
CA VAL A 392 -11.49 3.78 23.23
C VAL A 392 -10.75 2.62 23.86
N CYS A 393 -9.91 2.94 24.84
CA CYS A 393 -9.26 1.98 25.71
C CYS A 393 -10.36 1.29 26.55
N GLY A 394 -10.94 0.22 26.02
CA GLY A 394 -11.98 -0.56 26.69
C GLY A 394 -12.21 -1.87 25.96
N ARG A 395 -12.38 -2.97 26.71
CA ARG A 395 -12.52 -4.35 26.18
C ARG A 395 -13.66 -4.43 25.16
N VAL A 396 -13.33 -4.62 23.88
CA VAL A 396 -14.30 -4.92 22.82
C VAL A 396 -14.44 -6.44 22.70
N ASN A 397 -15.68 -6.94 22.75
CA ASN A 397 -16.01 -8.35 22.53
C ASN A 397 -15.76 -8.76 21.07
N ARG A 398 -15.39 -10.04 20.88
CA ARG A 398 -14.84 -10.63 19.64
C ARG A 398 -15.76 -10.67 18.40
N SER A 399 -16.98 -10.13 18.43
CA SER A 399 -17.96 -10.32 17.34
C SER A 399 -18.17 -9.11 16.41
N ASP A 400 -17.70 -7.90 16.77
CA ASP A 400 -18.17 -6.66 16.12
C ASP A 400 -17.04 -5.83 15.47
N ALA A 401 -16.03 -6.48 14.87
CA ALA A 401 -14.98 -5.76 14.13
C ALA A 401 -15.51 -5.31 12.76
N VAL A 402 -16.16 -4.15 12.72
CA VAL A 402 -16.47 -3.43 11.47
C VAL A 402 -15.14 -2.91 10.90
N GLU A 403 -14.69 -3.49 9.78
CA GLU A 403 -13.55 -2.96 9.01
C GLU A 403 -13.88 -1.50 8.60
N GLN A 404 -13.11 -0.53 9.10
CA GLN A 404 -13.32 0.89 8.80
C GLN A 404 -12.82 1.20 7.39
N GLU A 405 -13.74 1.43 6.45
CA GLU A 405 -13.44 2.06 5.15
C GLU A 405 -13.23 3.57 5.38
N VAL A 406 -12.09 4.12 4.92
CA VAL A 406 -11.79 5.56 5.01
C VAL A 406 -11.72 6.18 3.62
N LEU A 407 -12.65 7.07 3.29
CA LEU A 407 -12.68 7.82 2.03
C LEU A 407 -12.28 9.27 2.30
N LEU A 408 -11.32 9.79 1.52
CA LEU A 408 -10.97 11.21 1.54
C LEU A 408 -11.64 11.89 0.35
N VAL A 409 -12.53 12.83 0.66
CA VAL A 409 -13.26 13.64 -0.31
C VAL A 409 -12.79 15.08 -0.15
N LEU A 410 -12.17 15.60 -1.20
CA LEU A 410 -11.83 17.02 -1.33
C LEU A 410 -12.98 17.70 -2.08
N ILE A 411 -13.86 18.37 -1.32
CA ILE A 411 -14.93 19.24 -1.84
C ILE A 411 -14.39 20.64 -2.04
#